data_AF-A0A8T4PD26-F1
#
_entry.id   AF-A0A8T4PD26-F1
#
_cell.length_a   1.000
_cell.length_b   1.000
_cell.length_c   1.000
_cell.angle_alpha   90.00
_cell.angle_beta   90.00
_cell.angle_gamma   90.00
#
_symmetry.space_group_name_H-M   'P 1'
#
loop_
_entity.id
_entity.type
_entity.pdbx_description
1 polymer ?
#
loop_
_entity_poly.entity_id
_entity_poly.type
_entity_poly.pdbx_seq_one_letter_code
_entity_poly.pdbx_strand_id
1 'polypeptide(L)'
;MPLNKKELNKLSPEERIKKLRQLEEERKKEASEIEGLIRESMQELRTGKIAEDITPEHKAVDISRLFEAGGENLEKTAREESRAAARGSGDYNLFSQALYDYNSSKKMLGYAATGALREEHIKAVDQIGMRLDKTKYQTASSEVLSIANATRAVIHQIKRYVGM
;
A
#
# COMPACT_ATOMS: atom_id res chain seq x y z
N MET A 1 21.30 29.35 0.37
CA MET A 1 21.55 30.82 0.31
C MET A 1 21.33 31.38 -1.11
N PRO A 2 20.79 32.60 -1.27
CA PRO A 2 20.60 33.22 -2.59
C PRO A 2 21.94 33.62 -3.21
N LEU A 3 22.17 33.19 -4.45
CA LEU A 3 23.41 33.39 -5.19
C LEU A 3 23.50 34.85 -5.68
N ASN A 4 24.48 35.62 -5.17
CA ASN A 4 24.63 37.02 -5.58
C ASN A 4 25.44 37.13 -6.90
N LYS A 5 24.72 37.16 -8.03
CA LYS A 5 25.28 37.15 -9.40
C LYS A 5 26.30 38.27 -9.66
N LYS A 6 26.19 39.40 -8.96
CA LYS A 6 27.09 40.56 -9.10
C LYS A 6 28.48 40.32 -8.51
N GLU A 7 28.63 39.43 -7.54
CA GLU A 7 29.93 39.11 -6.91
C GLU A 7 30.67 38.01 -7.67
N LEU A 8 29.95 37.04 -8.24
CA LEU A 8 30.51 35.99 -9.10
C LEU A 8 31.15 36.55 -10.38
N ASN A 9 30.60 37.64 -10.92
CA ASN A 9 31.12 38.30 -12.12
C ASN A 9 32.41 39.10 -11.87
N LYS A 10 32.73 39.43 -10.61
CA LYS A 10 33.97 40.12 -10.23
C LYS A 10 35.17 39.18 -10.07
N LEU A 11 34.91 37.87 -9.96
CA LEU A 11 35.94 36.84 -9.85
C LEU A 11 36.48 36.47 -11.24
N SER A 12 37.75 36.06 -11.27
CA SER A 12 38.37 35.49 -12.46
C SER A 12 37.60 34.23 -12.91
N PRO A 13 37.64 33.86 -14.20
CA PRO A 13 36.90 32.71 -14.72
C PRO A 13 37.20 31.39 -13.98
N GLU A 14 38.46 31.17 -13.60
CA GLU A 14 38.89 29.98 -12.86
C GLU A 14 38.33 29.96 -11.43
N GLU A 15 38.39 31.09 -10.72
CA GLU A 15 37.82 31.21 -9.36
C GLU A 15 36.29 31.11 -9.36
N ARG A 16 35.63 31.59 -10.43
CA ARG A 16 34.19 31.47 -10.61
C ARG A 16 33.76 30.01 -10.74
N ILE A 17 34.48 29.22 -11.54
CA ILE A 17 34.20 27.79 -11.70
C ILE A 17 34.43 27.04 -10.38
N LYS A 18 35.51 27.34 -9.67
CA LYS A 18 35.82 26.71 -8.37
C LYS A 18 34.71 26.99 -7.34
N LYS A 19 34.25 28.23 -7.26
CA LYS A 19 33.18 28.64 -6.34
C LYS A 19 31.82 28.04 -6.71
N LEU A 20 31.52 27.90 -8.00
CA LEU A 20 30.30 27.24 -8.47
C LEU A 20 30.29 25.73 -8.16
N ARG A 21 31.42 25.05 -8.34
CA ARG A 21 31.54 23.62 -7.98
C ARG A 21 31.39 23.38 -6.48
N GLN A 22 31.98 24.23 -5.64
CA GLN A 22 31.81 24.15 -4.19
C GLN A 22 30.35 24.31 -3.77
N LEU A 23 29.64 25.27 -4.38
CA LEU A 23 28.22 25.48 -4.13
C LEU A 23 27.33 24.32 -4.62
N GLU A 24 27.69 23.66 -5.73
CA GLU A 24 27.01 22.44 -6.15
C GLU A 24 27.21 21.30 -5.15
N GLU A 25 28.41 21.16 -4.60
CA GLU A 25 28.73 20.10 -3.65
C GLU A 25 28.03 20.32 -2.30
N GLU A 26 27.99 21.57 -1.81
CA GLU A 26 27.20 21.94 -0.63
C GLU A 26 25.71 21.65 -0.83
N ARG A 27 25.14 22.01 -1.98
CA ARG A 27 23.73 21.71 -2.28
C ARG A 27 23.44 20.22 -2.35
N LYS A 28 24.38 19.40 -2.84
CA LYS A 28 24.22 17.94 -2.84
C LYS A 28 24.22 17.37 -1.43
N LYS A 29 25.07 17.90 -0.53
CA LYS A 29 25.07 17.51 0.88
C LYS A 29 23.77 17.91 1.57
N GLU A 30 23.33 19.16 1.40
CA GLU A 30 22.05 19.64 1.94
C GLU A 30 20.88 18.78 1.43
N ALA A 31 20.85 18.42 0.15
CA ALA A 31 19.81 17.55 -0.41
C ALA A 31 19.80 16.15 0.24
N SER A 32 20.99 15.56 0.46
CA SER A 32 21.13 14.26 1.11
C SER A 32 20.70 14.29 2.58
N GLU A 33 20.99 15.37 3.30
CA GLU A 33 20.59 15.55 4.71
C GLU A 33 19.07 15.72 4.83
N ILE A 34 18.47 16.51 3.94
CA ILE A 34 17.01 16.67 3.86
C ILE A 34 16.32 15.34 3.54
N GLU A 35 16.87 14.56 2.60
CA GLU A 35 16.33 13.25 2.25
C GLU A 35 16.42 12.25 3.42
N GLY A 36 17.50 12.32 4.21
CA GLY A 36 17.65 11.59 5.47
C GLY A 36 16.56 11.96 6.48
N LEU A 37 16.36 13.26 6.74
CA LEU A 37 15.34 13.76 7.66
C LEU A 37 13.91 13.36 7.24
N ILE A 38 13.62 13.37 5.94
CA ILE A 38 12.33 12.91 5.41
C ILE A 38 12.14 11.41 5.69
N ARG A 39 13.20 10.60 5.51
CA ARG A 39 13.14 9.16 5.72
C ARG A 39 12.92 8.82 7.19
N GLU A 40 13.62 9.49 8.10
CA GLU A 40 13.45 9.34 9.54
C GLU A 40 12.04 9.76 9.98
N SER A 41 11.56 10.92 9.51
CA SER A 41 10.20 11.40 9.80
C SER A 41 9.12 10.43 9.30
N MET A 42 9.30 9.82 8.12
CA MET A 42 8.39 8.79 7.62
C MET A 42 8.42 7.50 8.45
N GLN A 43 9.57 7.16 9.03
CA GLN A 43 9.70 6.00 9.89
C GLN A 43 9.02 6.22 11.25
N GLU A 44 9.18 7.40 11.85
CA GLU A 44 8.49 7.80 13.08
C GLU A 44 6.97 7.85 12.92
N LEU A 45 6.45 8.37 11.80
CA LEU A 45 5.02 8.35 11.51
C LEU A 45 4.44 6.94 11.38
N ARG A 46 5.25 5.96 10.95
CA ARG A 46 4.83 4.56 10.87
C ARG A 46 4.80 3.89 12.24
N THR A 47 5.77 4.17 13.10
CA THR A 47 5.82 3.59 14.46
C THR A 47 4.78 4.21 15.40
N GLY A 48 4.49 5.50 15.28
CA GLY A 48 3.44 6.16 16.09
C GLY A 48 2.04 5.60 15.84
N LYS A 49 1.70 5.30 14.58
CA LYS A 49 0.41 4.69 14.22
C LYS A 49 0.23 3.26 14.73
N ILE A 50 1.33 2.51 14.84
CA ILE A 50 1.30 1.13 15.36
C ILE A 50 1.06 1.13 16.88
N ALA A 51 1.49 2.17 17.60
CA ALA A 51 1.29 2.26 19.05
C ALA A 51 -0.17 2.58 19.44
N GLU A 52 -0.91 3.33 18.62
CA GLU A 52 -2.34 3.60 18.87
C GLU A 52 -3.22 2.35 18.62
N ASP A 53 -2.92 1.54 17.61
CA ASP A 53 -3.71 0.34 17.25
C ASP A 53 -3.54 -0.84 18.23
N ILE A 54 -2.50 -0.86 19.06
CA ILE A 54 -2.19 -2.01 19.95
C ILE A 54 -2.86 -1.89 21.32
N THR A 55 -3.45 -0.75 21.68
CA THR A 55 -4.09 -0.60 22.99
C THR A 55 -5.48 -1.27 22.97
N PRO A 56 -5.69 -2.45 23.58
CA PRO A 56 -6.98 -3.12 23.49
C PRO A 56 -7.96 -2.37 24.40
N GLU A 57 -9.05 -1.86 23.84
CA GLU A 57 -10.14 -1.31 24.65
C GLU A 57 -10.72 -2.42 25.53
N HIS A 58 -10.50 -2.32 26.86
CA HIS A 58 -11.15 -3.20 27.82
C HIS A 58 -12.63 -2.84 27.95
N LYS A 59 -13.47 -3.38 27.06
CA LYS A 59 -14.93 -3.37 27.26
C LYS A 59 -15.28 -4.40 28.34
N ALA A 60 -15.87 -3.92 29.43
CA ALA A 60 -16.47 -4.81 30.42
C ALA A 60 -17.62 -5.58 29.75
N VAL A 61 -17.44 -6.89 29.58
CA VAL A 61 -18.44 -7.77 28.99
C VAL A 61 -19.42 -8.20 30.08
N ASP A 62 -20.69 -7.79 29.97
CA ASP A 62 -21.76 -8.24 30.85
C ASP A 62 -22.18 -9.68 30.50
N ILE A 63 -21.69 -10.62 31.31
CA ILE A 63 -21.95 -12.06 31.16
C ILE A 63 -23.34 -12.48 31.66
N SER A 64 -24.13 -11.59 32.26
CA SER A 64 -25.45 -11.93 32.84
C SER A 64 -26.44 -12.42 31.78
N ARG A 65 -26.31 -11.90 30.55
CA ARG A 65 -27.17 -12.29 29.40
C ARG A 65 -26.99 -13.73 28.93
N LEU A 66 -25.85 -14.37 29.23
CA LEU A 66 -25.60 -15.76 28.85
C LEU A 66 -26.41 -16.76 29.69
N PHE A 67 -26.92 -16.34 30.84
CA PHE A 67 -27.67 -17.19 31.77
C PHE A 67 -29.19 -16.98 31.70
N GLU A 68 -29.67 -15.93 31.02
CA GLU A 68 -31.12 -15.64 30.89
C GLU A 68 -31.77 -16.31 29.68
N ALA A 69 -31.00 -16.68 28.65
CA ALA A 69 -31.53 -17.34 27.47
C ALA A 69 -31.52 -18.87 27.64
N GLY A 70 -32.68 -19.44 27.95
CA GLY A 70 -32.90 -20.89 27.96
C GLY A 70 -32.30 -21.58 26.72
N GLY A 71 -31.72 -22.77 26.93
CA GLY A 71 -30.72 -23.43 26.09
C GLY A 71 -31.01 -23.64 24.60
N GLU A 72 -32.20 -23.34 24.10
CA GLU A 72 -32.54 -23.37 22.67
C GLU A 72 -31.89 -22.24 21.85
N ASN A 73 -31.60 -21.09 22.48
CA ASN A 73 -30.99 -19.95 21.77
C ASN A 73 -29.46 -19.96 21.76
N LEU A 74 -28.83 -20.72 22.65
CA LEU A 74 -27.36 -20.79 22.77
C LEU A 74 -26.69 -21.34 21.51
N GLU A 75 -27.26 -22.39 20.91
CA GLU A 75 -26.69 -23.00 19.70
C GLU A 75 -26.82 -22.09 18.47
N LYS A 76 -27.91 -21.33 18.39
CA LYS A 76 -28.14 -20.34 17.33
C LYS A 76 -27.20 -19.15 17.48
N THR A 77 -27.05 -18.61 18.70
CA THR A 77 -26.13 -17.51 19.00
C THR A 77 -24.68 -17.95 18.78
N ALA A 78 -24.28 -19.16 19.19
CA ALA A 78 -22.94 -19.69 18.95
C ALA A 78 -22.65 -19.89 17.44
N ARG A 79 -23.65 -20.31 16.64
CA ARG A 79 -23.51 -20.38 15.17
C ARG A 79 -23.42 -19.00 14.52
N GLU A 80 -24.17 -18.03 15.01
CA GLU A 80 -24.13 -16.65 14.49
C GLU A 80 -22.82 -15.94 14.85
N GLU A 81 -22.32 -16.10 16.08
CA GLU A 81 -21.01 -15.60 16.49
C GLU A 81 -19.86 -16.33 15.80
N SER A 82 -19.94 -17.64 15.59
CA SER A 82 -18.97 -18.39 14.79
C SER A 82 -18.93 -17.90 13.33
N ARG A 83 -20.09 -17.56 12.75
CA ARG A 83 -20.16 -16.94 11.42
C ARG A 83 -19.62 -15.51 11.41
N ALA A 84 -19.80 -14.74 12.48
CA ALA A 84 -19.22 -13.40 12.62
C ALA A 84 -17.70 -13.43 12.82
N ALA A 85 -17.19 -14.37 13.60
CA ALA A 85 -15.75 -14.61 13.79
C ALA A 85 -15.07 -15.15 12.52
N ALA A 86 -15.77 -15.99 11.74
CA ALA A 86 -15.30 -16.45 10.43
C ALA A 86 -15.26 -15.33 9.38
N ARG A 87 -16.11 -14.29 9.50
CA ARG A 87 -16.02 -13.09 8.65
C ARG A 87 -14.76 -12.28 8.94
N GLY A 88 -14.32 -12.20 10.20
CA GLY A 88 -13.12 -11.43 10.59
C GLY A 88 -11.80 -12.00 10.05
N SER A 89 -11.64 -13.33 10.00
CA SER A 89 -10.42 -13.97 9.48
C SER A 89 -10.46 -14.22 7.97
N GLY A 90 -11.65 -14.46 7.41
CA GLY A 90 -11.86 -14.60 5.97
C GLY A 90 -11.64 -13.30 5.21
N ASP A 91 -12.15 -12.17 5.72
CA ASP A 91 -11.97 -10.86 5.09
C ASP A 91 -10.52 -10.41 5.11
N TYR A 92 -9.76 -10.65 6.19
CA TYR A 92 -8.34 -10.27 6.23
C TYR A 92 -7.51 -11.02 5.18
N ASN A 93 -7.76 -12.32 5.00
CA ASN A 93 -7.08 -13.11 3.97
C ASN A 93 -7.47 -12.67 2.56
N LEU A 94 -8.76 -12.42 2.33
CA LEU A 94 -9.26 -11.90 1.06
C LEU A 94 -8.71 -10.50 0.75
N PHE A 95 -8.61 -9.65 1.76
CA PHE A 95 -8.05 -8.31 1.67
C PHE A 95 -6.55 -8.34 1.36
N SER A 96 -5.78 -9.15 2.09
CA SER A 96 -4.35 -9.34 1.86
C SER A 96 -4.08 -9.88 0.46
N GLN A 97 -4.89 -10.86 0.00
CA GLN A 97 -4.80 -11.39 -1.35
C GLN A 97 -5.14 -10.34 -2.40
N ALA A 98 -6.24 -9.59 -2.22
CA ALA A 98 -6.65 -8.55 -3.17
C ALA A 98 -5.61 -7.43 -3.27
N LEU A 99 -5.01 -7.01 -2.15
CA LEU A 99 -3.93 -6.02 -2.13
C LEU A 99 -2.66 -6.53 -2.82
N TYR A 100 -2.26 -7.78 -2.56
CA TYR A 100 -1.12 -8.38 -3.23
C TYR A 100 -1.34 -8.42 -4.74
N ASP A 101 -2.53 -8.87 -5.17
CA ASP A 101 -2.92 -8.97 -6.58
C ASP A 101 -2.92 -7.61 -7.27
N TYR A 102 -3.45 -6.59 -6.60
CA TYR A 102 -3.44 -5.22 -7.08
C TYR A 102 -2.02 -4.69 -7.26
N ASN A 103 -1.18 -4.81 -6.24
CA ASN A 103 0.19 -4.30 -6.28
C ASN A 103 1.06 -5.02 -7.31
N SER A 104 0.91 -6.35 -7.42
CA SER A 104 1.59 -7.15 -8.44
C SER A 104 1.18 -6.72 -9.85
N SER A 105 -0.13 -6.58 -10.10
CA SER A 105 -0.66 -6.10 -11.37
C SER A 105 -0.17 -4.68 -11.69
N LYS A 106 -0.15 -3.77 -10.71
CA LYS A 106 0.35 -2.40 -10.90
C LYS A 106 1.84 -2.38 -11.27
N LYS A 107 2.65 -3.25 -10.68
CA LYS A 107 4.06 -3.41 -11.06
C LYS A 107 4.19 -3.91 -12.50
N MET A 108 3.36 -4.87 -12.90
CA MET A 108 3.31 -5.38 -14.28
C MET A 108 2.86 -4.32 -15.28
N LEU A 109 1.92 -3.46 -14.91
CA LEU A 109 1.54 -2.29 -15.71
C LEU A 109 2.73 -1.35 -15.92
N GLY A 110 3.57 -1.15 -14.89
CA GLY A 110 4.82 -0.41 -15.03
C GLY A 110 5.76 -1.02 -16.07
N TYR A 111 5.92 -2.35 -16.07
CA TYR A 111 6.70 -3.06 -17.09
C TYR A 111 6.07 -3.00 -18.48
N ALA A 112 4.74 -3.05 -18.58
CA ALA A 112 4.02 -2.92 -19.85
C ALA A 112 4.22 -1.53 -20.46
N ALA A 113 4.12 -0.48 -19.64
CA ALA A 113 4.31 0.91 -20.09
C ALA A 113 5.73 1.20 -20.57
N THR A 114 6.74 0.50 -20.04
CA THR A 114 8.15 0.64 -20.46
C THR A 114 8.58 -0.34 -21.56
N GLY A 115 7.68 -1.21 -22.02
CA GLY A 115 7.99 -2.26 -22.99
C GLY A 115 8.86 -3.40 -22.44
N ALA A 116 9.06 -3.48 -21.12
CA ALA A 116 9.86 -4.50 -20.44
C ALA A 116 9.04 -5.72 -19.98
N LEU A 117 7.82 -5.88 -20.49
CA LEU A 117 6.95 -6.99 -20.12
C LEU A 117 7.43 -8.31 -20.75
N ARG A 118 7.66 -9.33 -19.91
CA ARG A 118 8.07 -10.68 -20.32
C ARG A 118 6.88 -11.62 -20.30
N GLU A 119 6.99 -12.76 -20.96
CA GLU A 119 5.95 -13.80 -20.99
C GLU A 119 5.56 -14.28 -19.58
N GLU A 120 6.53 -14.37 -18.66
CA GLU A 120 6.29 -14.70 -17.25
C GLU A 120 5.36 -13.69 -16.56
N HIS A 121 5.49 -12.40 -16.90
CA HIS A 121 4.61 -11.36 -16.37
C HIS A 121 3.19 -11.51 -16.91
N ILE A 122 3.04 -11.85 -18.19
CA ILE A 122 1.72 -12.08 -18.81
C ILE A 122 1.03 -13.27 -18.15
N LYS A 123 1.75 -14.39 -17.97
CA LYS A 123 1.23 -15.58 -17.27
C LYS A 123 0.77 -15.24 -15.85
N ALA A 124 1.52 -14.40 -15.14
CA ALA A 124 1.16 -13.98 -13.79
C ALA A 124 -0.08 -13.07 -13.77
N VAL A 125 -0.22 -12.15 -14.74
CA VAL A 125 -1.45 -11.34 -14.92
C VAL A 125 -2.67 -12.24 -15.14
N ASP A 126 -2.56 -13.25 -16.00
CA ASP A 126 -3.67 -14.17 -16.28
C ASP A 126 -4.03 -15.02 -15.06
N GLN A 127 -3.05 -15.48 -14.28
CA GLN A 127 -3.29 -16.17 -13.02
C GLN A 127 -4.04 -15.30 -12.01
N ILE A 128 -3.67 -14.01 -11.91
CA ILE A 128 -4.39 -13.05 -11.07
C ILE A 128 -5.83 -12.89 -11.57
N GLY A 129 -6.03 -12.71 -12.88
CA GLY A 129 -7.36 -12.61 -13.49
C GLY A 129 -8.24 -13.83 -13.18
N MET A 130 -7.71 -15.03 -13.39
CA MET A 130 -8.43 -16.28 -13.07
C MET A 130 -8.79 -16.38 -11.57
N ARG A 131 -7.90 -15.93 -10.69
CA ARG A 131 -8.18 -15.91 -9.24
C ARG A 131 -9.28 -14.90 -8.91
N LEU A 132 -9.28 -13.74 -9.55
CA LEU A 132 -10.32 -12.73 -9.36
C LEU A 132 -11.71 -13.19 -9.82
N ASP A 133 -11.76 -14.04 -10.84
CA ASP A 133 -13.02 -14.58 -11.36
C ASP A 133 -13.52 -15.79 -10.55
N LYS A 134 -12.60 -16.63 -10.05
CA LYS A 134 -12.96 -17.78 -9.20
C LYS A 134 -13.34 -17.39 -7.77
N THR A 135 -12.77 -16.31 -7.25
CA THR A 135 -13.02 -15.87 -5.87
C THR A 135 -14.34 -15.12 -5.81
N LYS A 136 -15.31 -15.65 -5.03
CA LYS A 136 -16.61 -15.02 -4.82
C LYS A 136 -16.48 -13.83 -3.87
N TYR A 137 -16.08 -12.67 -4.40
CA TYR A 137 -16.01 -11.42 -3.62
C TYR A 137 -17.39 -10.81 -3.29
N GLN A 138 -18.50 -11.39 -3.78
CA GLN A 138 -19.86 -10.88 -3.55
C GLN A 138 -20.24 -10.81 -2.07
N THR A 139 -19.60 -11.61 -1.22
CA THR A 139 -19.80 -11.60 0.24
C THR A 139 -18.65 -10.92 1.00
N ALA A 140 -17.66 -10.35 0.30
CA ALA A 140 -16.51 -9.69 0.89
C ALA A 140 -16.85 -8.25 1.27
N SER A 141 -16.03 -7.65 2.14
CA SER A 141 -16.16 -6.24 2.50
C SER A 141 -16.09 -5.31 1.27
N SER A 142 -16.67 -4.12 1.41
CA SER A 142 -16.68 -3.09 0.36
C SER A 142 -15.26 -2.68 -0.07
N GLU A 143 -14.30 -2.70 0.85
CA GLU A 143 -12.89 -2.42 0.59
C GLU A 143 -12.25 -3.49 -0.31
N VAL A 144 -12.47 -4.77 0.00
CA VAL A 144 -11.97 -5.89 -0.81
C VAL A 144 -12.55 -5.82 -2.23
N LEU A 145 -13.84 -5.53 -2.36
CA LEU A 145 -14.51 -5.35 -3.65
C LEU A 145 -13.91 -4.18 -4.46
N SER A 146 -13.64 -3.05 -3.80
CA SER A 146 -13.00 -1.89 -4.43
C SER A 146 -11.62 -2.24 -4.99
N ILE A 147 -10.79 -2.93 -4.20
CA ILE A 147 -9.46 -3.37 -4.60
C ILE A 147 -9.56 -4.38 -5.76
N ALA A 148 -10.44 -5.37 -5.68
CA ALA A 148 -10.63 -6.36 -6.74
C ALA A 148 -11.04 -5.69 -8.07
N ASN A 149 -11.93 -4.70 -8.03
CA ASN A 149 -12.34 -3.94 -9.21
C ASN A 149 -11.19 -3.08 -9.77
N ALA A 150 -10.41 -2.43 -8.91
CA ALA A 150 -9.22 -1.71 -9.33
C ALA A 150 -8.19 -2.65 -9.99
N THR A 151 -7.99 -3.86 -9.45
CA THR A 151 -7.13 -4.88 -10.05
C THR A 151 -7.62 -5.29 -11.43
N ARG A 152 -8.93 -5.52 -11.62
CA ARG A 152 -9.50 -5.84 -12.95
C ARG A 152 -9.22 -4.72 -13.96
N ALA A 153 -9.35 -3.46 -13.55
CA ALA A 153 -9.06 -2.32 -14.42
C ALA A 153 -7.58 -2.27 -14.83
N VAL A 154 -6.66 -2.53 -13.89
CA VAL A 154 -5.22 -2.61 -14.17
C VAL A 154 -4.90 -3.76 -15.12
N ILE A 155 -5.47 -4.95 -14.89
CA ILE A 155 -5.29 -6.11 -15.79
C ILE A 155 -5.76 -5.76 -17.21
N HIS A 156 -6.92 -5.12 -17.35
CA HIS A 156 -7.42 -4.68 -18.64
C HIS A 156 -6.47 -3.67 -19.32
N GLN A 157 -5.89 -2.74 -18.56
CA GLN A 157 -4.88 -1.82 -19.11
C GLN A 157 -3.62 -2.56 -19.59
N ILE A 158 -3.13 -3.54 -18.82
CA ILE A 158 -1.99 -4.36 -19.24
C ILE A 158 -2.31 -5.08 -20.55
N LYS A 159 -3.48 -5.73 -20.64
CA LYS A 159 -3.93 -6.43 -21.86
C LYS A 159 -3.95 -5.52 -23.08
N ARG A 160 -4.42 -4.27 -22.93
CA ARG A 160 -4.35 -3.26 -24.00
C ARG A 160 -2.92 -2.96 -24.46
N TYR A 161 -1.93 -2.96 -23.56
CA TYR A 161 -0.53 -2.74 -23.94
C TYR A 161 0.07 -3.92 -24.71
N VAL A 162 -0.36 -5.15 -24.44
CA VAL A 162 0.09 -6.35 -25.18
C VAL A 162 -0.79 -6.74 -26.37
N GLY A 163 -1.85 -5.97 -26.66
CA GLY A 163 -2.75 -6.23 -27.79
C GLY A 163 -3.68 -7.42 -27.60
N MET A 164 -4.04 -7.72 -26.34
CA MET A 164 -4.99 -8.78 -25.94
C MET A 164 -6.34 -8.20 -25.50
#